data_AF-A0A9N9YQW3-F1
#
_entry.id   AF-A0A9N9YQW3-F1
#
_cell.length_a   1.000
_cell.length_b   1.000
_cell.length_c   1.000
_cell.angle_alpha   90.00
_cell.angle_beta   90.00
_cell.angle_gamma   90.00
#
_symmetry.space_group_name_H-M   'P 1'
#
loop_
_entity.id
_entity.type
_entity.pdbx_description
1 polymer ?
#
loop_
_entity_poly.entity_id
_entity_poly.type
_entity_poly.pdbx_seq_one_letter_code
_entity_poly.pdbx_strand_id
1 'polypeptide(L)'
;MADQVDLERAMTRDSAIPDDGASISQVSTSESQEVDDILDGHRPCLREMRSYTARSKCQSRNEPGLKNTMSLVPEPSRLESVISRIRSRPLPEFSHPMTSKPTTKDFIVDFDGADDPYHPINWPTHKKILTTLLYGMITMSATWASSSYSAGTDLIAKEFHVSPQVATLGTTLYLFGFGLGPLLWAPLSEVYGRRLPVLTPMFVAICFSFATATAKDLQTIMLTRFWGGFFASAPMTNTGGVLGDLFSPAWRGVALAGYSMAIVCGPALGPVISTIVAQQPSLGWRWTEYLTGILQAVILSIAAIFIDESYPPILLVQKAQNLRHESGNWALHAQFEEWQISFSQLARKFLIRPIQILLTPICLLMTLYASFVYGILYMQLGAIPIIFQEVRGWHPIPAALPFLSIIIGASIGCGINIYNQFRYNKAYYAAGNKAVPEMRLPPMMIGSFLFCASQFLIGWTSGPMTSWVAPCIGLIMLGTGFFTIFQAALNYLVDTFHVYAASAIGANTFLRSCVASVLPLVVGPLYHNLGVGPGSSITGGVAALLIPVPFAFYIYGAKLRSASGWSSGKI
;
A
#
# COMPACT_ATOMS: atom_id res chain seq x y z
N MET A 1 -40.50 -24.14 -31.23
CA MET A 1 -41.84 -24.77 -31.34
C MET A 1 -41.57 -26.25 -31.56
N ALA A 2 -42.03 -27.09 -30.63
CA ALA A 2 -41.57 -28.46 -30.32
C ALA A 2 -40.29 -28.48 -29.44
N ASP A 3 -40.48 -28.26 -28.14
CA ASP A 3 -39.78 -28.90 -27.01
C ASP A 3 -40.22 -28.26 -25.67
N GLN A 4 -41.54 -28.15 -25.49
CA GLN A 4 -42.14 -27.54 -24.30
C GLN A 4 -43.50 -28.17 -23.97
N VAL A 5 -43.63 -29.49 -24.12
CA VAL A 5 -44.89 -30.23 -23.89
C VAL A 5 -44.75 -31.47 -22.98
N ASP A 6 -43.54 -31.89 -22.61
CA ASP A 6 -43.35 -33.13 -21.82
C ASP A 6 -43.17 -32.95 -20.31
N LEU A 7 -43.45 -31.76 -19.75
CA LEU A 7 -43.38 -31.53 -18.30
C LEU A 7 -44.73 -31.36 -17.60
N GLU A 8 -45.85 -31.48 -18.31
CA GLU A 8 -47.19 -31.18 -17.77
C GLU A 8 -48.14 -32.40 -17.67
N ARG A 9 -47.61 -33.63 -17.67
CA ARG A 9 -48.43 -34.87 -17.67
C ARG A 9 -48.22 -35.84 -16.51
N ALA A 10 -47.49 -35.46 -15.45
CA ALA A 10 -47.23 -36.34 -14.31
C ALA A 10 -47.66 -35.77 -12.95
N MET A 11 -48.66 -34.88 -12.93
CA MET A 11 -49.46 -34.60 -11.74
C MET A 11 -50.91 -35.00 -12.00
N THR A 12 -51.51 -35.69 -11.03
CA THR A 12 -52.94 -36.02 -10.80
C THR A 12 -53.37 -37.48 -11.08
N ARG A 13 -54.06 -38.03 -10.05
CA ARG A 13 -54.69 -39.37 -9.87
C ARG A 13 -53.76 -40.42 -9.23
N ASP A 14 -54.01 -40.99 -8.05
CA ASP A 14 -55.26 -41.21 -7.32
C ASP A 14 -55.07 -41.21 -5.79
N SER A 15 -56.14 -40.79 -5.12
CA SER A 15 -56.39 -40.83 -3.67
C SER A 15 -57.20 -42.08 -3.28
N ALA A 16 -56.84 -42.76 -2.19
CA ALA A 16 -57.80 -43.47 -1.32
C ALA A 16 -57.16 -43.84 0.03
N ILE A 17 -57.77 -43.36 1.12
CA ILE A 17 -57.67 -43.81 2.53
C ILE A 17 -59.00 -44.55 2.83
N PRO A 18 -59.04 -45.59 3.71
CA PRO A 18 -59.46 -45.39 5.12
C PRO A 18 -58.53 -46.13 6.11
N ASP A 19 -58.08 -45.50 7.19
CA ASP A 19 -58.72 -45.36 8.52
C ASP A 19 -58.97 -46.69 9.25
N ASP A 20 -58.16 -46.93 10.29
CA ASP A 20 -58.66 -47.39 11.60
C ASP A 20 -57.69 -46.93 12.70
N GLY A 21 -58.25 -46.29 13.72
CA GLY A 21 -57.53 -45.46 14.67
C GLY A 21 -57.38 -46.03 16.09
N ALA A 22 -56.77 -45.17 16.92
CA ALA A 22 -56.70 -45.15 18.39
C ALA A 22 -55.82 -46.24 19.04
N SER A 23 -54.90 -45.96 19.97
CA SER A 23 -54.97 -44.97 21.05
C SER A 23 -53.60 -44.79 21.75
N ILE A 24 -53.45 -43.62 22.36
CA ILE A 24 -52.34 -43.17 23.21
C ILE A 24 -52.50 -43.78 24.63
N SER A 25 -51.43 -44.26 25.26
CA SER A 25 -51.06 -43.91 26.66
C SER A 25 -49.89 -44.72 27.25
N GLN A 26 -48.97 -43.94 27.85
CA GLN A 26 -48.31 -44.12 29.16
C GLN A 26 -47.23 -45.19 29.39
N VAL A 27 -46.02 -44.64 29.66
CA VAL A 27 -45.24 -44.78 30.91
C VAL A 27 -45.10 -46.19 31.49
N SER A 28 -43.89 -46.73 31.45
CA SER A 28 -43.32 -47.46 32.59
C SER A 28 -41.80 -47.37 32.62
N THR A 29 -41.32 -46.94 33.78
CA THR A 29 -39.95 -46.91 34.29
C THR A 29 -39.51 -48.28 34.80
N SER A 30 -38.26 -48.66 34.55
CA SER A 30 -37.33 -49.33 35.50
C SER A 30 -36.01 -49.62 34.75
N GLU A 31 -34.93 -48.93 35.10
CA GLU A 31 -33.78 -49.45 35.88
C GLU A 31 -32.78 -50.22 35.01
N SER A 32 -31.46 -50.09 35.10
CA SER A 32 -30.50 -49.14 35.69
C SER A 32 -29.13 -49.76 35.33
N GLN A 33 -28.19 -48.97 34.83
CA GLN A 33 -26.75 -49.27 34.96
C GLN A 33 -25.94 -48.01 34.67
N GLU A 34 -25.55 -47.36 35.77
CA GLU A 34 -24.63 -46.25 35.88
C GLU A 34 -23.18 -46.68 35.56
N VAL A 35 -22.45 -45.83 34.84
CA VAL A 35 -21.01 -45.66 35.03
C VAL A 35 -20.76 -44.15 35.03
N ASP A 36 -20.53 -43.62 36.23
CA ASP A 36 -20.02 -42.28 36.48
C ASP A 36 -18.60 -42.12 35.92
N ASP A 37 -18.33 -41.02 35.21
CA ASP A 37 -16.99 -40.46 35.12
C ASP A 37 -17.03 -38.97 35.44
N ILE A 38 -16.17 -38.62 36.39
CA ILE A 38 -16.23 -37.45 37.27
C ILE A 38 -15.82 -36.18 36.52
N LEU A 39 -16.70 -35.17 36.59
CA LEU A 39 -16.44 -33.77 36.26
C LEU A 39 -15.54 -33.12 37.32
N ASP A 40 -14.22 -33.11 37.13
CA ASP A 40 -13.34 -32.28 37.96
C ASP A 40 -13.34 -30.83 37.44
N GLY A 41 -14.33 -30.08 37.93
CA GLY A 41 -14.53 -28.65 37.69
C GLY A 41 -13.51 -27.76 38.41
N HIS A 42 -12.26 -27.75 37.98
CA HIS A 42 -11.27 -26.77 38.45
C HIS A 42 -11.01 -25.66 37.43
N ARG A 43 -11.50 -24.44 37.71
CA ARG A 43 -10.96 -23.22 37.09
C ARG A 43 -9.67 -22.82 37.81
N PRO A 44 -8.54 -22.58 37.14
CA PRO A 44 -7.35 -22.06 37.81
C PRO A 44 -7.57 -20.58 38.19
N CYS A 45 -7.31 -20.23 39.44
CA CYS A 45 -7.34 -18.84 39.90
C CYS A 45 -6.03 -18.11 39.50
N LEU A 46 -6.14 -16.81 39.23
CA LEU A 46 -5.05 -15.88 38.81
C LEU A 46 -3.77 -15.89 39.68
N ARG A 47 -3.81 -16.51 40.87
CA ARG A 47 -2.66 -16.62 41.78
C ARG A 47 -1.68 -17.74 41.40
N GLU A 48 -2.14 -18.81 40.73
CA GLU A 48 -1.30 -19.95 40.34
C GLU A 48 -0.42 -19.68 39.11
N MET A 49 -0.80 -18.70 38.28
CA MET A 49 0.01 -18.28 37.12
C MET A 49 1.24 -17.46 37.49
N ARG A 50 1.28 -16.80 38.66
CA ARG A 50 2.40 -15.93 39.06
C ARG A 50 3.61 -16.69 39.61
N SER A 51 3.46 -17.94 40.04
CA SER A 51 4.53 -18.71 40.70
C SER A 51 5.61 -19.23 39.75
N TYR A 52 5.41 -19.18 38.43
CA TYR A 52 6.37 -19.73 37.46
C TYR A 52 7.46 -18.76 36.98
N THR A 53 7.42 -17.48 37.36
CA THR A 53 8.37 -16.47 36.85
C THR A 53 9.66 -16.35 37.67
N ALA A 54 9.90 -17.19 38.68
CA ALA A 54 11.07 -17.07 39.54
C ALA A 54 11.77 -18.42 39.80
N ARG A 55 12.84 -18.71 39.02
CA ARG A 55 13.98 -19.64 39.23
C ARG A 55 14.37 -20.26 37.86
N SER A 56 15.61 -20.42 37.41
CA SER A 56 16.92 -20.47 38.07
C SER A 56 18.10 -20.23 37.09
N LYS A 57 19.23 -19.84 37.70
CA LYS A 57 20.61 -19.66 37.19
C LYS A 57 21.30 -20.96 36.74
N CYS A 58 22.26 -20.81 35.81
CA CYS A 58 23.57 -21.48 35.58
C CYS A 58 23.78 -22.98 35.81
N GLN A 59 24.39 -23.68 34.85
CA GLN A 59 25.83 -24.09 34.83
C GLN A 59 26.18 -24.96 33.59
N SER A 60 27.43 -24.87 33.13
CA SER A 60 28.00 -25.45 31.91
C SER A 60 28.78 -26.77 32.14
N ARG A 61 28.93 -27.61 31.09
CA ARG A 61 30.12 -28.49 30.85
C ARG A 61 30.17 -29.11 29.43
N ASN A 62 31.38 -29.16 28.86
CA ASN A 62 31.92 -29.80 27.62
C ASN A 62 31.52 -31.29 27.42
N GLU A 63 31.59 -32.02 26.29
CA GLU A 63 32.35 -32.03 25.01
C GLU A 63 31.73 -33.07 23.98
N PRO A 64 32.35 -33.57 22.86
CA PRO A 64 31.71 -33.55 21.52
C PRO A 64 31.50 -34.90 20.77
N GLY A 65 30.71 -34.86 19.68
CA GLY A 65 30.86 -35.72 18.48
C GLY A 65 29.74 -36.72 18.15
N LEU A 66 29.05 -36.56 17.02
CA LEU A 66 29.13 -37.39 15.79
C LEU A 66 28.06 -36.97 14.76
N LYS A 67 28.38 -37.17 13.47
CA LYS A 67 27.70 -36.65 12.26
C LYS A 67 26.57 -37.55 11.73
N ASN A 68 25.73 -36.92 10.89
CA ASN A 68 24.79 -37.47 9.88
C ASN A 68 23.49 -38.10 10.44
N THR A 69 22.28 -37.66 10.07
CA THR A 69 21.72 -37.73 8.70
C THR A 69 20.49 -36.80 8.59
N MET A 70 20.29 -36.22 7.41
CA MET A 70 19.18 -35.34 7.00
C MET A 70 17.84 -36.07 6.97
N SER A 71 16.84 -35.57 7.71
CA SER A 71 15.43 -35.56 7.31
C SER A 71 14.75 -34.35 7.96
N LEU A 72 14.48 -33.32 7.14
CA LEU A 72 13.86 -32.07 7.57
C LEU A 72 12.33 -32.25 7.55
N VAL A 73 11.74 -32.33 8.74
CA VAL A 73 10.31 -32.05 8.94
C VAL A 73 10.17 -30.71 9.67
N PRO A 74 9.26 -29.80 9.26
CA PRO A 74 9.14 -28.48 9.88
C PRO A 74 8.25 -28.51 11.13
N GLU A 75 8.78 -28.08 12.28
CA GLU A 75 8.00 -27.82 13.51
C GLU A 75 7.16 -26.54 13.42
N PRO A 76 5.99 -26.50 14.09
CA PRO A 76 5.17 -25.29 14.20
C PRO A 76 5.82 -24.26 15.15
N SER A 77 5.82 -23.02 14.69
CA SER A 77 6.39 -21.86 15.37
C SER A 77 5.72 -21.55 16.72
N ARG A 78 6.43 -21.82 17.81
CA ARG A 78 6.45 -20.93 18.98
C ARG A 78 7.91 -20.56 19.21
N LEU A 79 8.19 -19.31 19.57
CA LEU A 79 9.53 -18.75 19.77
C LEU A 79 10.33 -19.54 20.83
N GLU A 80 10.89 -20.66 20.44
CA GLU A 80 11.90 -21.37 21.20
C GLU A 80 13.20 -20.60 21.05
N SER A 81 13.55 -19.83 22.08
CA SER A 81 14.88 -19.24 22.20
C SER A 81 15.94 -20.33 22.02
N VAL A 82 17.08 -20.01 21.40
CA VAL A 82 18.21 -20.95 21.21
C VAL A 82 18.62 -21.63 22.54
N ILE A 83 18.38 -20.96 23.67
CA ILE A 83 18.61 -21.45 25.03
C ILE A 83 17.62 -22.57 25.42
N SER A 84 16.38 -22.55 24.94
CA SER A 84 15.39 -23.60 25.18
C SER A 84 15.73 -24.92 24.47
N ARG A 85 16.32 -24.86 23.26
CA ARG A 85 16.83 -26.04 22.52
C ARG A 85 18.02 -26.73 23.17
N ILE A 86 18.82 -25.99 23.95
CA ILE A 86 19.96 -26.56 24.70
C ILE A 86 19.47 -27.20 26.02
N ARG A 87 18.32 -26.76 26.55
CA ARG A 87 17.71 -27.28 27.78
C ARG A 87 16.64 -28.35 27.56
N SER A 88 16.10 -28.50 26.34
CA SER A 88 15.04 -29.46 26.06
C SER A 88 15.61 -30.86 25.81
N ARG A 89 14.94 -31.85 26.41
CA ARG A 89 15.14 -33.27 26.13
C ARG A 89 14.85 -33.51 24.63
N PRO A 90 15.61 -34.35 23.89
CA PRO A 90 15.25 -34.68 22.52
C PRO A 90 13.87 -35.36 22.52
N LEU A 91 12.85 -34.61 22.13
CA LEU A 91 11.49 -35.12 21.97
C LEU A 91 11.43 -35.81 20.59
N PRO A 92 10.81 -37.00 20.50
CA PRO A 92 10.51 -37.59 19.21
C PRO A 92 9.58 -36.66 18.42
N GLU A 93 9.71 -36.69 17.10
CA GLU A 93 8.89 -35.90 16.19
C GLU A 93 7.40 -36.16 16.47
N PHE A 94 6.62 -35.08 16.63
CA PHE A 94 5.22 -35.18 17.03
C PHE A 94 4.38 -35.86 15.93
N SER A 95 4.14 -37.17 16.07
CA SER A 95 3.30 -37.95 15.17
C SER A 95 1.95 -38.25 15.83
N HIS A 96 0.87 -37.63 15.35
CA HIS A 96 -0.49 -37.91 15.79
C HIS A 96 -1.41 -38.20 14.58
N PRO A 97 -2.35 -39.15 14.65
CA PRO A 97 -3.20 -39.53 13.51
C PRO A 97 -4.08 -38.40 12.97
N MET A 98 -4.38 -37.41 13.81
CA MET A 98 -5.15 -36.21 13.43
C MET A 98 -4.30 -35.12 12.77
N THR A 99 -2.96 -35.23 12.81
CA THR A 99 -2.07 -34.23 12.20
C THR A 99 -2.22 -34.18 10.66
N SER A 100 -2.66 -35.28 10.05
CA SER A 100 -2.86 -35.39 8.59
C SER A 100 -4.31 -35.21 8.14
N LYS A 101 -5.27 -35.01 9.06
CA LYS A 101 -6.69 -34.81 8.72
C LYS A 101 -7.01 -33.31 8.76
N PRO A 102 -7.34 -32.67 7.62
CA PRO A 102 -7.79 -31.28 7.63
C PRO A 102 -9.13 -31.18 8.38
N THR A 103 -9.34 -30.04 9.02
CA THR A 103 -10.54 -29.72 9.79
C THR A 103 -11.79 -29.74 8.90
N THR A 104 -12.92 -30.22 9.44
CA THR A 104 -14.19 -30.27 8.69
C THR A 104 -14.67 -28.84 8.41
N LYS A 105 -15.27 -28.61 7.22
CA LYS A 105 -15.79 -27.29 6.81
C LYS A 105 -16.79 -26.69 7.81
N ASP A 106 -17.49 -27.52 8.57
CA ASP A 106 -18.46 -27.12 9.57
C ASP A 106 -17.84 -26.33 10.75
N PHE A 107 -16.52 -26.44 10.95
CA PHE A 107 -15.79 -25.68 11.97
C PHE A 107 -15.12 -24.42 11.42
N ILE A 108 -15.21 -24.17 10.11
CA ILE A 108 -14.63 -22.98 9.49
C ILE A 108 -15.62 -21.82 9.62
N VAL A 109 -15.18 -20.76 10.29
CA VAL A 109 -15.96 -19.53 10.42
C VAL A 109 -15.76 -18.65 9.20
N ASP A 110 -16.85 -18.34 8.51
CA ASP A 110 -16.91 -17.41 7.37
C ASP A 110 -17.96 -16.30 7.62
N PHE A 111 -18.13 -15.40 6.66
CA PHE A 111 -19.20 -14.39 6.69
C PHE A 111 -20.57 -15.03 6.48
N ASP A 112 -21.60 -14.51 7.15
CA ASP A 112 -22.95 -15.09 7.16
C ASP A 112 -23.77 -14.74 5.88
N GLY A 113 -23.11 -14.29 4.82
CA GLY A 113 -23.69 -13.88 3.54
C GLY A 113 -23.09 -12.61 2.96
N ALA A 114 -23.62 -12.17 1.82
CA ALA A 114 -23.15 -10.96 1.12
C ALA A 114 -23.41 -9.66 1.90
N ASP A 115 -24.43 -9.66 2.78
CA ASP A 115 -24.87 -8.51 3.55
C ASP A 115 -24.39 -8.52 5.02
N ASP A 116 -23.41 -9.38 5.36
CA ASP A 116 -22.86 -9.47 6.73
C ASP A 116 -22.29 -8.09 7.18
N PRO A 117 -22.74 -7.52 8.31
CA PRO A 117 -22.22 -6.26 8.86
C PRO A 117 -20.72 -6.28 9.18
N TYR A 118 -20.15 -7.45 9.46
CA TYR A 118 -18.71 -7.61 9.70
C TYR A 118 -17.89 -7.44 8.43
N HIS A 119 -18.49 -7.58 7.25
CA HIS A 119 -17.80 -7.41 5.99
C HIS A 119 -17.51 -5.92 5.72
N PRO A 120 -16.23 -5.51 5.51
CA PRO A 120 -15.85 -4.09 5.32
C PRO A 120 -16.55 -3.39 4.14
N ILE A 121 -16.91 -4.16 3.10
CA ILE A 121 -17.70 -3.65 1.97
C ILE A 121 -19.10 -3.18 2.37
N ASN A 122 -19.64 -3.61 3.50
CA ASN A 122 -20.97 -3.26 4.00
C ASN A 122 -20.93 -2.15 5.04
N TRP A 123 -19.75 -1.63 5.38
CA TRP A 123 -19.63 -0.50 6.30
C TRP A 123 -20.37 0.74 5.79
N PRO A 124 -20.88 1.58 6.71
CA PRO A 124 -21.56 2.79 6.32
C PRO A 124 -20.61 3.74 5.57
N THR A 125 -21.13 4.45 4.57
CA THR A 125 -20.33 5.25 3.64
C THR A 125 -19.45 6.30 4.35
N HIS A 126 -19.94 6.90 5.43
CA HIS A 126 -19.15 7.87 6.21
C HIS A 126 -17.88 7.23 6.81
N LYS A 127 -17.96 5.98 7.29
CA LYS A 127 -16.81 5.25 7.85
C LYS A 127 -15.80 4.92 6.76
N LYS A 128 -16.26 4.51 5.58
CA LYS A 128 -15.40 4.26 4.41
C LYS A 128 -14.66 5.51 3.96
N ILE A 129 -15.37 6.64 3.86
CA ILE A 129 -14.80 7.94 3.47
C ILE A 129 -13.80 8.42 4.54
N LEU A 130 -14.15 8.35 5.82
CA LEU A 130 -13.26 8.75 6.92
C LEU A 130 -11.98 7.91 6.92
N THR A 131 -12.10 6.58 6.80
CA THR A 131 -10.94 5.68 6.73
C THR A 131 -10.04 6.03 5.54
N THR A 132 -10.64 6.23 4.36
CA THR A 132 -9.92 6.63 3.14
C THR A 132 -9.20 7.96 3.31
N LEU A 133 -9.86 8.95 3.90
CA LEU A 133 -9.29 10.27 4.15
C LEU A 133 -8.10 10.17 5.10
N LEU A 134 -8.21 9.39 6.19
CA LEU A 134 -7.12 9.23 7.15
C LEU A 134 -5.91 8.52 6.54
N TYR A 135 -6.11 7.43 5.78
CA TYR A 135 -5.02 6.81 5.02
C TYR A 135 -4.41 7.78 4.00
N GLY A 136 -5.23 8.58 3.32
CA GLY A 136 -4.77 9.65 2.44
C GLY A 136 -3.91 10.70 3.15
N MET A 137 -4.35 11.18 4.31
CA MET A 137 -3.62 12.16 5.13
C MET A 137 -2.29 11.60 5.66
N ILE A 138 -2.27 10.32 6.09
CA ILE A 138 -1.04 9.64 6.50
C ILE A 138 -0.07 9.57 5.32
N THR A 139 -0.53 9.10 4.15
CA THR A 139 0.31 9.06 2.94
C THR A 139 0.79 10.45 2.52
N MET A 140 -0.07 11.46 2.60
CA MET A 140 0.29 12.85 2.31
C MET A 140 1.39 13.34 3.26
N SER A 141 1.32 13.01 4.54
CA SER A 141 2.35 13.37 5.53
C SER A 141 3.69 12.67 5.26
N ALA A 142 3.65 11.46 4.68
CA ALA A 142 4.84 10.72 4.28
C ALA A 142 5.48 11.28 3.01
N THR A 143 4.68 11.69 2.02
CA THR A 143 5.18 12.33 0.80
C THR A 143 5.58 13.78 1.05
N TRP A 144 4.92 14.48 1.97
CA TRP A 144 5.35 15.78 2.50
C TRP A 144 6.78 15.72 3.03
N ALA A 145 7.08 14.76 3.89
CA ALA A 145 8.40 14.59 4.49
C ALA A 145 9.51 14.33 3.45
N SER A 146 9.15 13.82 2.26
CA SER A 146 10.13 13.65 1.18
C SER A 146 10.57 14.98 0.57
N SER A 147 9.67 15.96 0.46
CA SER A 147 9.91 17.24 -0.20
C SER A 147 10.19 18.39 0.76
N SER A 148 9.73 18.33 2.02
CA SER A 148 9.95 19.39 3.01
C SER A 148 11.43 19.74 3.17
N TYR A 149 12.28 18.71 3.14
CA TYR A 149 13.73 18.81 3.24
C TYR A 149 14.35 19.68 2.12
N SER A 150 13.77 19.70 0.92
CA SER A 150 14.39 20.36 -0.23
C SER A 150 14.56 21.86 -0.04
N ALA A 151 13.67 22.51 0.72
CA ALA A 151 13.77 23.94 1.04
C ALA A 151 14.96 24.28 1.95
N GLY A 152 15.46 23.30 2.72
CA GLY A 152 16.61 23.46 3.61
C GLY A 152 17.94 23.11 2.95
N THR A 153 17.96 22.58 1.73
CA THR A 153 19.15 22.00 1.09
C THR A 153 20.35 22.95 1.08
N ASP A 154 20.14 24.22 0.69
CA ASP A 154 21.22 25.21 0.65
C ASP A 154 21.72 25.63 2.04
N LEU A 155 20.83 25.63 3.04
CA LEU A 155 21.18 25.93 4.42
C LEU A 155 22.01 24.79 5.02
N ILE A 156 21.64 23.55 4.74
CA ILE A 156 22.38 22.34 5.14
C ILE A 156 23.76 22.31 4.48
N ALA A 157 23.83 22.60 3.18
CA ALA A 157 25.09 22.68 2.45
C ALA A 157 26.06 23.69 3.08
N LYS A 158 25.55 24.87 3.45
CA LYS A 158 26.33 25.91 4.14
C LYS A 158 26.77 25.52 5.54
N GLU A 159 25.87 24.94 6.34
CA GLU A 159 26.16 24.58 7.74
C GLU A 159 27.20 23.46 7.85
N PHE A 160 27.12 22.45 6.98
CA PHE A 160 28.05 21.30 6.99
C PHE A 160 29.24 21.45 6.04
N HIS A 161 29.38 22.61 5.39
CA HIS A 161 30.46 22.92 4.45
C HIS A 161 30.61 21.88 3.32
N VAL A 162 29.48 21.44 2.75
CA VAL A 162 29.43 20.49 1.64
C VAL A 162 28.83 21.11 0.39
N SER A 163 29.00 20.45 -0.76
CA SER A 163 28.37 20.93 -1.99
C SER A 163 26.83 20.78 -1.94
N PRO A 164 26.07 21.63 -2.66
CA PRO A 164 24.61 21.51 -2.74
C PRO A 164 24.15 20.13 -3.25
N GLN A 165 24.94 19.50 -4.12
CA GLN A 165 24.68 18.15 -4.63
C GLN A 165 24.73 17.11 -3.51
N VAL A 166 25.70 17.23 -2.58
CA VAL A 166 25.80 16.34 -1.43
C VAL A 166 24.64 16.56 -0.45
N ALA A 167 24.22 17.81 -0.23
CA ALA A 167 23.05 18.10 0.61
C ALA A 167 21.75 17.54 0.01
N THR A 168 21.62 17.56 -1.32
CA THR A 168 20.47 17.00 -2.07
C THR A 168 20.31 15.49 -1.86
N LEU A 169 21.38 14.78 -1.51
CA LEU A 169 21.32 13.34 -1.19
C LEU A 169 20.31 13.02 -0.08
N GLY A 170 20.02 13.96 0.83
CA GLY A 170 19.00 13.75 1.86
C GLY A 170 17.58 13.56 1.29
N THR A 171 17.25 14.23 0.18
CA THR A 171 15.99 14.01 -0.56
C THR A 171 16.03 12.66 -1.28
N THR A 172 17.13 12.37 -1.97
CA THR A 172 17.35 11.11 -2.71
C THR A 172 17.26 9.89 -1.81
N LEU A 173 17.95 9.89 -0.68
CA LEU A 173 17.99 8.74 0.24
C LEU A 173 16.62 8.48 0.87
N TYR A 174 15.86 9.53 1.18
CA TYR A 174 14.48 9.37 1.63
C TYR A 174 13.63 8.69 0.56
N LEU A 175 13.71 9.15 -0.70
CA LEU A 175 12.95 8.53 -1.80
C LEU A 175 13.42 7.10 -2.09
N PHE A 176 14.71 6.83 -1.97
CA PHE A 176 15.27 5.50 -2.14
C PHE A 176 14.77 4.53 -1.06
N GLY A 177 14.83 4.94 0.21
CA GLY A 177 14.22 4.20 1.32
C GLY A 177 12.72 4.00 1.11
N PHE A 178 12.03 5.05 0.68
CA PHE A 178 10.60 5.03 0.38
C PHE A 178 10.23 4.08 -0.78
N GLY A 179 11.17 3.79 -1.69
CA GLY A 179 11.03 2.77 -2.72
C GLY A 179 11.23 1.34 -2.23
N LEU A 180 12.12 1.14 -1.25
CA LEU A 180 12.44 -0.17 -0.69
C LEU A 180 11.42 -0.65 0.35
N GLY A 181 10.86 0.26 1.14
CA GLY A 181 9.90 -0.09 2.19
C GLY A 181 8.67 -0.88 1.73
N PRO A 182 8.02 -0.59 0.58
CA PRO A 182 6.93 -1.39 0.02
C PRO A 182 7.19 -2.89 -0.07
N LEU A 183 8.46 -3.29 -0.30
CA LEU A 183 8.86 -4.69 -0.40
C LEU A 183 8.69 -5.45 0.92
N LEU A 184 8.72 -4.73 2.04
CA LEU A 184 8.51 -5.27 3.39
C LEU A 184 7.08 -4.99 3.91
N TRP A 185 6.55 -3.80 3.70
CA TRP A 185 5.27 -3.40 4.29
C TRP A 185 4.06 -4.01 3.59
N ALA A 186 4.12 -4.24 2.27
CA ALA A 186 3.05 -4.96 1.55
C ALA A 186 2.81 -6.37 2.13
N PRO A 187 3.84 -7.24 2.27
CA PRO A 187 3.67 -8.58 2.85
C PRO A 187 3.11 -8.54 4.25
N LEU A 188 3.68 -7.68 5.09
CA LEU A 188 3.27 -7.59 6.47
C LEU A 188 1.80 -7.19 6.57
N SER A 189 1.28 -6.40 5.63
CA SER A 189 -0.14 -6.05 5.57
C SER A 189 -1.09 -7.19 5.19
N GLU A 190 -0.60 -8.20 4.45
CA GLU A 190 -1.38 -9.40 4.12
C GLU A 190 -1.36 -10.42 5.26
N VAL A 191 -0.37 -10.35 6.15
CA VAL A 191 -0.20 -11.28 7.27
C VAL A 191 -0.85 -10.75 8.55
N TYR A 192 -0.55 -9.51 8.90
CA TYR A 192 -0.90 -8.91 10.19
C TYR A 192 -2.09 -7.94 10.10
N GLY A 193 -2.78 -7.87 8.97
CA GLY A 193 -3.87 -6.93 8.70
C GLY A 193 -3.40 -5.58 8.15
N ARG A 194 -4.31 -4.67 7.84
CA ARG A 194 -3.99 -3.38 7.22
C ARG A 194 -3.53 -2.32 8.23
N ARG A 195 -4.07 -2.35 9.45
CA ARG A 195 -3.88 -1.26 10.43
C ARG A 195 -2.49 -1.25 11.04
N LEU A 196 -2.07 -2.35 11.67
CA LEU A 196 -0.80 -2.42 12.42
C LEU A 196 0.44 -2.18 11.54
N PRO A 197 0.53 -2.76 10.32
CA PRO A 197 1.66 -2.56 9.42
C PRO A 197 1.72 -1.18 8.78
N VAL A 198 0.77 -0.29 9.04
CA VAL A 198 0.82 1.12 8.64
C VAL A 198 1.13 2.03 9.81
N LEU A 199 0.42 1.87 10.94
CA LEU A 199 0.60 2.76 12.09
C LEU A 199 1.97 2.58 12.76
N THR A 200 2.45 1.34 12.89
CA THR A 200 3.74 1.05 13.57
C THR A 200 4.93 1.61 12.81
N PRO A 201 5.08 1.39 11.48
CA PRO A 201 6.14 2.03 10.72
C PRO A 201 6.04 3.54 10.73
N MET A 202 4.84 4.11 10.60
CA MET A 202 4.68 5.57 10.66
C MET A 202 5.14 6.18 11.98
N PHE A 203 4.92 5.50 13.11
CA PHE A 203 5.48 5.93 14.39
C PHE A 203 7.02 5.98 14.36
N VAL A 204 7.65 4.96 13.81
CA VAL A 204 9.11 4.91 13.66
C VAL A 204 9.61 6.00 12.69
N ALA A 205 8.88 6.26 11.61
CA ALA A 205 9.20 7.35 10.68
C ALA A 205 9.17 8.73 11.37
N ILE A 206 8.20 8.97 12.26
CA ILE A 206 8.14 10.20 13.07
C ILE A 206 9.39 10.35 13.94
N CYS A 207 9.84 9.28 14.60
CA CYS A 207 11.08 9.31 15.37
C CYS A 207 12.29 9.70 14.49
N PHE A 208 12.36 9.18 13.26
CA PHE A 208 13.41 9.55 12.31
C PHE A 208 13.31 10.99 11.79
N SER A 209 12.10 11.54 11.64
CA SER A 209 11.90 12.96 11.31
C SER A 209 12.49 13.85 12.41
N PHE A 210 12.21 13.55 13.69
CA PHE A 210 12.81 14.27 14.83
C PHE A 210 14.32 14.04 14.96
N ALA A 211 14.81 12.83 14.66
CA ALA A 211 16.24 12.53 14.65
C ALA A 211 16.98 13.34 13.56
N THR A 212 16.35 13.52 12.38
CA THR A 212 16.90 14.36 11.30
C THR A 212 16.98 15.82 11.75
N ALA A 213 15.95 16.34 12.43
CA ALA A 213 15.92 17.70 12.94
C ALA A 213 16.99 18.00 14.00
N THR A 214 17.36 16.99 14.80
CA THR A 214 18.35 17.09 15.88
C THR A 214 19.76 16.70 15.46
N ALA A 215 19.96 16.33 14.20
CA ALA A 215 21.24 15.85 13.69
C ALA A 215 22.35 16.93 13.80
N LYS A 216 23.53 16.47 14.22
CA LYS A 216 24.74 17.30 14.39
C LYS A 216 25.79 17.07 13.32
N ASP A 217 25.57 16.09 12.46
CA ASP A 217 26.47 15.69 11.40
C ASP A 217 25.67 15.23 10.19
N LEU A 218 26.31 15.33 9.02
CA LEU A 218 25.66 15.00 7.75
C LEU A 218 25.33 13.50 7.65
N GLN A 219 26.14 12.61 8.23
CA GLN A 219 25.92 11.17 8.14
C GLN A 219 24.63 10.76 8.85
N THR A 220 24.39 11.33 10.03
CA THR A 220 23.14 11.18 10.78
C THR A 220 21.96 11.63 9.93
N ILE A 221 22.02 12.81 9.28
CA ILE A 221 20.97 13.27 8.37
C ILE A 221 20.72 12.22 7.28
N MET A 222 21.76 11.73 6.61
CA MET A 222 21.60 10.76 5.52
C MET A 222 20.96 9.44 5.98
N LEU A 223 21.40 8.91 7.13
CA LEU A 223 20.86 7.67 7.70
C LEU A 223 19.41 7.84 8.17
N THR A 224 19.10 8.92 8.90
CA THR A 224 17.74 9.17 9.39
C THR A 224 16.78 9.45 8.24
N ARG A 225 17.23 10.11 7.17
CA ARG A 225 16.44 10.30 5.95
C ARG A 225 16.12 8.99 5.25
N PHE A 226 17.11 8.11 5.07
CA PHE A 226 16.88 6.79 4.46
C PHE A 226 15.86 5.97 5.25
N TRP A 227 16.08 5.80 6.55
CA TRP A 227 15.18 5.01 7.38
C TRP A 227 13.82 5.68 7.55
N GLY A 228 13.78 7.01 7.69
CA GLY A 228 12.54 7.78 7.69
C GLY A 228 11.69 7.49 6.46
N GLY A 229 12.28 7.53 5.25
CA GLY A 229 11.60 7.17 4.01
C GLY A 229 11.17 5.71 3.97
N PHE A 230 12.04 4.79 4.40
CA PHE A 230 11.74 3.36 4.46
C PHE A 230 10.48 3.05 5.26
N PHE A 231 10.38 3.58 6.48
CA PHE A 231 9.20 3.39 7.33
C PHE A 231 7.98 4.20 6.87
N ALA A 232 8.18 5.41 6.33
CA ALA A 232 7.09 6.28 5.86
C ALA A 232 6.38 5.77 4.60
N SER A 233 6.95 4.81 3.87
CA SER A 233 6.33 4.23 2.68
C SER A 233 5.19 3.23 2.95
N ALA A 234 5.10 2.70 4.17
CA ALA A 234 4.08 1.74 4.58
C ALA A 234 2.62 2.14 4.21
N PRO A 235 2.13 3.35 4.55
CA PRO A 235 0.80 3.78 4.17
C PRO A 235 0.58 3.81 2.66
N MET A 236 1.60 4.18 1.87
CA MET A 236 1.43 4.33 0.42
C MET A 236 1.06 3.01 -0.25
N THR A 237 1.72 1.95 0.14
CA THR A 237 1.55 0.60 -0.41
C THR A 237 0.30 -0.08 0.12
N ASN A 238 0.02 0.06 1.41
CA ASN A 238 -1.05 -0.68 2.06
C ASN A 238 -2.44 -0.08 1.79
N THR A 239 -2.52 1.23 1.52
CA THR A 239 -3.81 1.89 1.21
C THR A 239 -4.49 1.33 -0.04
N GLY A 240 -3.72 0.86 -1.02
CA GLY A 240 -4.30 0.18 -2.19
C GLY A 240 -5.09 -1.08 -1.82
N GLY A 241 -4.60 -1.85 -0.85
CA GLY A 241 -5.29 -3.00 -0.28
C GLY A 241 -6.53 -2.59 0.50
N VAL A 242 -6.40 -1.60 1.39
CA VAL A 242 -7.52 -1.05 2.18
C VAL A 242 -8.68 -0.60 1.28
N LEU A 243 -8.38 0.11 0.18
CA LEU A 243 -9.41 0.55 -0.75
C LEU A 243 -10.07 -0.59 -1.52
N GLY A 244 -9.33 -1.68 -1.77
CA GLY A 244 -9.88 -2.92 -2.32
C GLY A 244 -10.79 -3.65 -1.33
N ASP A 245 -10.47 -3.59 -0.04
CA ASP A 245 -11.25 -4.21 1.03
C ASP A 245 -12.55 -3.42 1.32
N LEU A 246 -12.54 -2.08 1.15
CA LEU A 246 -13.66 -1.19 1.48
C LEU A 246 -14.65 -0.90 0.33
N PHE A 247 -14.18 -0.85 -0.93
CA PHE A 247 -14.99 -0.38 -2.06
C PHE A 247 -15.15 -1.42 -3.15
N SER A 248 -16.37 -1.51 -3.67
CA SER A 248 -16.64 -2.28 -4.89
C SER A 248 -15.90 -1.67 -6.10
N PRO A 249 -15.60 -2.46 -7.15
CA PRO A 249 -14.89 -1.99 -8.34
C PRO A 249 -15.50 -0.75 -9.02
N ALA A 250 -16.81 -0.55 -8.90
CA ALA A 250 -17.55 0.60 -9.45
C ALA A 250 -17.21 1.93 -8.77
N TRP A 251 -16.96 1.91 -7.45
CA TRP A 251 -16.66 3.09 -6.64
C TRP A 251 -15.17 3.25 -6.33
N ARG A 252 -14.40 2.15 -6.40
CA ARG A 252 -12.95 2.12 -6.11
C ARG A 252 -12.16 3.16 -6.90
N GLY A 253 -12.53 3.42 -8.16
CA GLY A 253 -11.82 4.39 -9.00
C GLY A 253 -11.94 5.83 -8.48
N VAL A 254 -13.10 6.21 -7.92
CA VAL A 254 -13.30 7.53 -7.30
C VAL A 254 -12.48 7.64 -6.01
N ALA A 255 -12.52 6.61 -5.17
CA ALA A 255 -11.76 6.58 -3.92
C ALA A 255 -10.25 6.66 -4.17
N LEU A 256 -9.74 5.93 -5.17
CA LEU A 256 -8.35 6.01 -5.60
C LEU A 256 -8.01 7.40 -6.16
N ALA A 257 -8.92 8.09 -6.84
CA ALA A 257 -8.67 9.43 -7.36
C ALA A 257 -8.51 10.45 -6.21
N GLY A 258 -9.39 10.39 -5.21
CA GLY A 258 -9.26 11.21 -4.00
C GLY A 258 -7.97 10.94 -3.23
N TYR A 259 -7.62 9.66 -3.06
CA TYR A 259 -6.36 9.24 -2.44
C TYR A 259 -5.12 9.75 -3.19
N SER A 260 -5.12 9.64 -4.52
CA SER A 260 -4.01 10.12 -5.35
C SER A 260 -3.81 11.62 -5.24
N MET A 261 -4.86 12.40 -4.98
CA MET A 261 -4.71 13.83 -4.70
C MET A 261 -3.88 14.08 -3.45
N ALA A 262 -4.08 13.28 -2.40
CA ALA A 262 -3.28 13.35 -1.18
C ALA A 262 -1.78 13.06 -1.45
N ILE A 263 -1.50 12.12 -2.37
CA ILE A 263 -0.12 11.83 -2.81
C ILE A 263 0.53 13.04 -3.47
N VAL A 264 -0.20 13.81 -4.29
CA VAL A 264 0.34 14.98 -5.02
C VAL A 264 0.47 16.20 -4.11
N CYS A 265 -0.50 16.39 -3.21
CA CYS A 265 -0.50 17.52 -2.27
C CYS A 265 0.75 17.55 -1.39
N GLY A 266 1.26 16.39 -0.95
CA GLY A 266 2.47 16.34 -0.11
C GLY A 266 3.70 16.96 -0.77
N PRO A 267 4.17 16.47 -1.93
CA PRO A 267 5.33 16.99 -2.63
C PRO A 267 5.19 18.44 -3.10
N ALA A 268 3.97 18.89 -3.41
CA ALA A 268 3.72 20.26 -3.87
C ALA A 268 3.60 21.27 -2.71
N LEU A 269 2.88 20.95 -1.63
CA LEU A 269 2.74 21.86 -0.49
C LEU A 269 3.99 21.87 0.41
N GLY A 270 4.73 20.76 0.46
CA GLY A 270 5.93 20.59 1.29
C GLY A 270 6.91 21.76 1.15
N PRO A 271 7.44 22.02 -0.05
CA PRO A 271 8.38 23.12 -0.30
C PRO A 271 7.81 24.50 -0.01
N VAL A 272 6.49 24.70 -0.19
CA VAL A 272 5.86 26.02 0.04
C VAL A 272 5.95 26.39 1.52
N ILE A 273 5.49 25.51 2.40
CA ILE A 273 5.51 25.79 3.84
C ILE A 273 6.93 25.65 4.40
N SER A 274 7.70 24.65 3.94
CA SER A 274 9.07 24.47 4.44
C SER A 274 10.00 25.62 4.02
N THR A 275 9.80 26.25 2.86
CA THR A 275 10.53 27.47 2.50
C THR A 275 10.17 28.64 3.43
N ILE A 276 8.90 28.82 3.77
CA ILE A 276 8.49 29.87 4.72
C ILE A 276 9.18 29.67 6.08
N VAL A 277 9.20 28.43 6.58
CA VAL A 277 9.83 28.09 7.86
C VAL A 277 11.35 28.23 7.81
N ALA A 278 11.99 27.70 6.76
CA ALA A 278 13.44 27.71 6.62
C ALA A 278 14.03 29.12 6.47
N GLN A 279 13.27 30.05 5.88
CA GLN A 279 13.69 31.43 5.69
C GLN A 279 13.51 32.31 6.94
N GLN A 280 12.80 31.84 7.97
CA GLN A 280 12.72 32.57 9.23
C GLN A 280 14.06 32.50 9.97
N PRO A 281 14.67 33.65 10.34
CA PRO A 281 15.99 33.69 10.95
C PRO A 281 16.12 32.89 12.26
N SER A 282 15.03 32.74 13.01
CA SER A 282 15.00 32.03 14.29
C SER A 282 14.79 30.51 14.18
N LEU A 283 14.33 30.02 13.03
CA LEU A 283 13.91 28.63 12.84
C LEU A 283 14.95 27.85 12.00
N GLY A 284 15.35 28.37 10.85
CA GLY A 284 16.29 27.68 9.95
C GLY A 284 15.78 26.31 9.44
N TRP A 285 16.66 25.50 8.86
CA TRP A 285 16.27 24.25 8.20
C TRP A 285 15.80 23.15 9.16
N ARG A 286 16.31 23.10 10.40
CA ARG A 286 15.92 22.05 11.37
C ARG A 286 14.41 22.04 11.64
N TRP A 287 13.80 23.21 11.64
CA TRP A 287 12.36 23.35 11.85
C TRP A 287 11.51 22.83 10.71
N THR A 288 12.05 22.65 9.50
CA THR A 288 11.31 21.95 8.43
C THR A 288 11.05 20.49 8.82
N GLU A 289 12.02 19.86 9.46
CA GLU A 289 11.93 18.46 9.91
C GLU A 289 11.15 18.33 11.23
N TYR A 290 11.30 19.28 12.17
CA TYR A 290 10.41 19.33 13.36
C TYR A 290 8.95 19.48 12.97
N LEU A 291 8.63 20.39 12.05
CA LEU A 291 7.27 20.59 11.57
C LEU A 291 6.72 19.32 10.92
N THR A 292 7.53 18.65 10.10
CA THR A 292 7.17 17.37 9.49
C THR A 292 6.86 16.30 10.55
N GLY A 293 7.71 16.16 11.57
CA GLY A 293 7.49 15.21 12.67
C GLY A 293 6.21 15.51 13.47
N ILE A 294 5.95 16.79 13.78
CA ILE A 294 4.73 17.22 14.47
C ILE A 294 3.48 16.93 13.63
N LEU A 295 3.50 17.28 12.34
CA LEU A 295 2.39 17.03 11.41
C LEU A 295 2.07 15.54 11.32
N GLN A 296 3.10 14.70 11.13
CA GLN A 296 2.96 13.26 11.09
C GLN A 296 2.42 12.71 12.42
N ALA A 297 2.88 13.21 13.57
CA ALA A 297 2.42 12.77 14.89
C ALA A 297 0.94 13.11 15.14
N VAL A 298 0.49 14.31 14.75
CA VAL A 298 -0.93 14.71 14.88
C VAL A 298 -1.80 13.82 13.99
N ILE A 299 -1.43 13.64 12.73
CA ILE A 299 -2.19 12.81 11.79
C ILE A 299 -2.22 11.35 12.26
N LEU A 300 -1.08 10.81 12.71
CA LEU A 300 -0.99 9.44 13.21
C LEU A 300 -1.84 9.24 14.48
N SER A 301 -1.86 10.22 15.39
CA SER A 301 -2.67 10.14 16.62
C SER A 301 -4.16 10.07 16.30
N ILE A 302 -4.63 10.91 15.38
CA ILE A 302 -6.02 10.88 14.91
C ILE A 302 -6.29 9.54 14.22
N ALA A 303 -5.39 9.10 13.33
CA ALA A 303 -5.54 7.82 12.63
C ALA A 303 -5.57 6.62 13.58
N ALA A 304 -4.76 6.62 14.64
CA ALA A 304 -4.72 5.54 15.62
C ALA A 304 -6.05 5.39 16.37
N ILE A 305 -6.77 6.49 16.60
CA ILE A 305 -8.08 6.51 17.28
C ILE A 305 -9.21 6.07 16.34
N PHE A 306 -9.22 6.56 15.10
CA PHE A 306 -10.39 6.42 14.20
C PHE A 306 -10.25 5.32 13.13
N ILE A 307 -9.05 4.82 12.83
CA ILE A 307 -8.88 3.74 11.86
C ILE A 307 -9.15 2.39 12.51
N ASP A 308 -10.12 1.67 11.94
CA ASP A 308 -10.39 0.27 12.25
C ASP A 308 -9.68 -0.68 11.28
N GLU A 309 -9.56 -1.95 11.70
CA GLU A 309 -9.03 -2.99 10.82
C GLU A 309 -10.03 -3.29 9.69
N SER A 310 -9.55 -3.23 8.45
CA SER A 310 -10.37 -3.44 7.25
C SER A 310 -10.08 -4.77 6.56
N TYR A 311 -9.11 -5.57 7.03
CA TYR A 311 -8.72 -6.79 6.35
C TYR A 311 -9.70 -7.95 6.67
N PRO A 312 -10.47 -8.47 5.69
CA PRO A 312 -11.49 -9.48 5.96
C PRO A 312 -10.97 -10.76 6.66
N PRO A 313 -9.80 -11.33 6.28
CA PRO A 313 -9.29 -12.52 6.95
C PRO A 313 -9.02 -12.32 8.45
N ILE A 314 -8.50 -11.16 8.86
CA ILE A 314 -8.22 -10.87 10.28
C ILE A 314 -9.52 -10.60 11.05
N LEU A 315 -10.52 -10.00 10.40
CA LEU A 315 -11.86 -9.86 11.01
C LEU A 315 -12.52 -11.23 11.25
N LEU A 316 -12.35 -12.19 10.34
CA LEU A 316 -12.84 -13.56 10.53
C LEU A 316 -12.09 -14.28 11.67
N VAL A 317 -10.79 -14.06 11.83
CA VAL A 317 -10.03 -14.56 12.99
C VAL A 317 -10.62 -14.02 14.29
N GLN A 318 -10.93 -12.72 14.35
CA GLN A 318 -11.57 -12.11 15.52
C GLN A 318 -12.98 -12.66 15.76
N LYS A 319 -13.79 -12.84 14.70
CA LYS A 319 -15.11 -13.46 14.78
C LYS A 319 -15.02 -14.89 15.32
N ALA A 320 -14.09 -15.70 14.80
CA ALA A 320 -13.85 -17.06 15.26
C ALA A 320 -13.41 -17.11 16.73
N GLN A 321 -12.53 -16.20 17.16
CA GLN A 321 -12.12 -16.10 18.56
C GLN A 321 -13.30 -15.80 19.48
N ASN A 322 -14.14 -14.82 19.13
CA ASN A 322 -15.34 -14.50 19.91
C ASN A 322 -16.30 -15.70 19.98
N LEU A 323 -16.55 -16.36 18.85
CA LEU A 323 -17.41 -17.54 18.81
C LEU A 323 -16.87 -18.70 19.64
N ARG A 324 -15.54 -18.94 19.69
CA ARG A 324 -14.93 -19.93 20.60
C ARG A 324 -15.26 -19.62 22.06
N HIS A 325 -15.15 -18.36 22.44
CA HIS A 325 -15.38 -17.92 23.81
C HIS A 325 -16.86 -17.97 24.21
N GLU A 326 -17.77 -17.63 23.29
CA GLU A 326 -19.22 -17.62 23.55
C GLU A 326 -19.85 -19.01 23.48
N SER A 327 -19.50 -19.82 22.47
CA SER A 327 -20.06 -21.16 22.29
C SER A 327 -19.38 -22.25 23.12
N GLY A 328 -18.16 -21.99 23.61
CA GLY A 328 -17.29 -23.00 24.22
C GLY A 328 -16.71 -24.02 23.23
N ASN A 329 -17.00 -23.90 21.93
CA ASN A 329 -16.48 -24.78 20.90
C ASN A 329 -15.11 -24.29 20.38
N TRP A 330 -14.05 -24.89 20.93
CA TRP A 330 -12.67 -24.58 20.56
C TRP A 330 -12.24 -25.10 19.18
N ALA A 331 -13.06 -25.94 18.54
CA ALA A 331 -12.78 -26.43 17.19
C ALA A 331 -13.04 -25.36 16.11
N LEU A 332 -13.82 -24.32 16.41
CA LEU A 332 -14.09 -23.24 15.46
C LEU A 332 -12.80 -22.50 15.12
N HIS A 333 -12.51 -22.27 13.84
CA HIS A 333 -11.36 -21.46 13.42
C HIS A 333 -11.61 -20.77 12.08
N ALA A 334 -10.89 -19.68 11.82
CA ALA A 334 -10.91 -19.04 10.52
C ALA A 334 -10.01 -19.82 9.55
N GLN A 335 -10.34 -19.83 8.26
CA GLN A 335 -9.49 -20.46 7.24
C GLN A 335 -8.07 -19.87 7.22
N PHE A 336 -7.95 -18.58 7.57
CA PHE A 336 -6.65 -17.90 7.65
C PHE A 336 -5.74 -18.45 8.76
N GLU A 337 -6.29 -19.06 9.83
CA GLU A 337 -5.49 -19.67 10.91
C GLU A 337 -4.85 -20.99 10.49
N GLU A 338 -5.39 -21.67 9.48
CA GLU A 338 -4.79 -22.88 8.90
C GLU A 338 -3.57 -22.55 8.02
N TRP A 339 -3.42 -21.29 7.62
CA TRP A 339 -2.33 -20.87 6.75
C TRP A 339 -1.01 -20.76 7.52
N GLN A 340 -0.15 -21.78 7.37
CA GLN A 340 1.20 -21.75 7.92
C GLN A 340 2.10 -20.83 7.10
N ILE A 341 2.46 -19.68 7.69
CA ILE A 341 3.31 -18.69 7.03
C ILE A 341 4.77 -19.11 7.17
N SER A 342 5.37 -19.61 6.09
CA SER A 342 6.83 -19.74 6.01
C SER A 342 7.44 -18.40 5.59
N PHE A 343 8.40 -17.89 6.37
CA PHE A 343 9.13 -16.66 6.04
C PHE A 343 9.79 -16.72 4.66
N SER A 344 10.27 -17.90 4.22
CA SER A 344 10.86 -18.07 2.89
C SER A 344 9.82 -17.97 1.78
N GLN A 345 8.60 -18.45 2.02
CA GLN A 345 7.48 -18.30 1.09
C GLN A 345 7.02 -16.85 1.00
N LEU A 346 7.02 -16.12 2.13
CA LEU A 346 6.74 -14.69 2.16
C LEU A 346 7.82 -13.92 1.38
N ALA A 347 9.10 -14.13 1.68
CA ALA A 347 10.20 -13.48 0.96
C ALA A 347 10.15 -13.80 -0.56
N ARG A 348 9.89 -15.05 -0.95
CA ARG A 348 9.75 -15.42 -2.37
C ARG A 348 8.51 -14.81 -3.02
N LYS A 349 7.39 -14.72 -2.29
CA LYS A 349 6.14 -14.09 -2.75
C LYS A 349 6.30 -12.58 -2.96
N PHE A 350 7.15 -11.89 -2.20
CA PHE A 350 7.19 -10.42 -2.18
C PHE A 350 8.49 -9.77 -2.64
N LEU A 351 9.63 -10.47 -2.67
CA LEU A 351 10.86 -9.94 -3.29
C LEU A 351 11.00 -10.43 -4.74
N ILE A 352 10.72 -11.71 -4.98
CA ILE A 352 10.96 -12.31 -6.31
C ILE A 352 9.78 -12.03 -7.26
N ARG A 353 8.53 -12.17 -6.80
CA ARG A 353 7.37 -11.99 -7.70
C ARG A 353 7.20 -10.55 -8.21
N PRO A 354 7.35 -9.48 -7.42
CA PRO A 354 7.25 -8.12 -7.97
C PRO A 354 8.29 -7.86 -9.05
N ILE A 355 9.52 -8.37 -8.92
CA ILE A 355 10.55 -8.26 -9.95
C ILE A 355 10.14 -9.05 -11.20
N GLN A 356 9.62 -10.27 -11.04
CA GLN A 356 9.13 -11.07 -12.18
C GLN A 356 7.95 -10.40 -12.91
N ILE A 357 7.00 -9.84 -12.17
CA ILE A 357 5.86 -9.10 -12.72
C ILE A 357 6.36 -7.83 -13.41
N LEU A 358 7.31 -7.11 -12.80
CA LEU A 358 7.92 -5.91 -13.38
C LEU A 358 8.57 -6.20 -14.74
N LEU A 359 9.20 -7.38 -14.90
CA LEU A 359 9.81 -7.80 -16.16
C LEU A 359 8.80 -8.18 -17.25
N THR A 360 7.51 -8.26 -16.94
CA THR A 360 6.49 -8.42 -17.99
C THR A 360 6.39 -7.13 -18.82
N PRO A 361 6.28 -7.20 -20.16
CA PRO A 361 6.27 -6.02 -21.01
C PRO A 361 5.20 -4.98 -20.64
N ILE A 362 4.03 -5.45 -20.22
CA ILE A 362 2.91 -4.59 -19.81
C ILE A 362 3.25 -3.82 -18.53
N CYS A 363 3.67 -4.54 -17.48
CA CYS A 363 4.00 -3.91 -16.21
C CYS A 363 5.22 -3.01 -16.36
N LEU A 364 6.24 -3.43 -17.10
CA LEU A 364 7.47 -2.66 -17.33
C LEU A 364 7.16 -1.31 -17.96
N LEU A 365 6.43 -1.28 -19.08
CA LEU A 365 6.15 -0.04 -19.80
C LEU A 365 5.25 0.91 -19.00
N MET A 366 4.20 0.38 -18.35
CA MET A 366 3.30 1.19 -17.52
C MET A 366 4.03 1.74 -16.29
N THR A 367 4.85 0.90 -15.66
CA THR A 367 5.66 1.30 -14.50
C THR A 367 6.74 2.29 -14.90
N LEU A 368 7.44 2.07 -16.01
CA LEU A 368 8.47 2.98 -16.51
C LEU A 368 7.87 4.36 -16.78
N TYR A 369 6.69 4.42 -17.39
CA TYR A 369 6.02 5.69 -17.64
C TYR A 369 5.59 6.36 -16.33
N ALA A 370 4.93 5.63 -15.42
CA ALA A 370 4.57 6.15 -14.10
C ALA A 370 5.80 6.63 -13.29
N SER A 371 6.93 5.93 -13.42
CA SER A 371 8.20 6.25 -12.79
C SER A 371 8.80 7.53 -13.36
N PHE A 372 8.77 7.68 -14.68
CA PHE A 372 9.26 8.88 -15.36
C PHE A 372 8.48 10.13 -14.94
N VAL A 373 7.15 10.10 -15.03
CA VAL A 373 6.33 11.29 -14.67
C VAL A 373 6.47 11.67 -13.20
N TYR A 374 6.60 10.68 -12.30
CA TYR A 374 6.85 10.93 -10.88
C TYR A 374 8.25 11.48 -10.64
N GLY A 375 9.25 10.98 -11.34
CA GLY A 375 10.61 11.52 -11.26
C GLY A 375 10.68 12.98 -11.71
N ILE A 376 9.93 13.36 -12.75
CA ILE A 376 9.83 14.76 -13.17
C ILE A 376 9.13 15.64 -12.12
N LEU A 377 8.12 15.12 -11.42
CA LEU A 377 7.51 15.82 -10.28
C LEU A 377 8.55 16.15 -9.20
N TYR A 378 9.46 15.20 -8.90
CA TYR A 378 10.53 15.42 -7.92
C TYR A 378 11.69 16.25 -8.44
N MET A 379 11.99 16.19 -9.73
CA MET A 379 12.90 17.12 -10.41
C MET A 379 12.43 18.57 -10.22
N GLN A 380 11.12 18.80 -10.09
CA GLN A 380 10.56 20.13 -9.84
C GLN A 380 10.98 20.73 -8.49
N LEU A 381 11.39 19.91 -7.52
CA LEU A 381 11.94 20.37 -6.24
C LEU A 381 13.23 21.19 -6.41
N GLY A 382 14.06 20.86 -7.40
CA GLY A 382 15.24 21.64 -7.77
C GLY A 382 14.96 22.66 -8.87
N ALA A 383 14.08 22.33 -9.82
CA ALA A 383 13.82 23.19 -10.96
C ALA A 383 13.12 24.51 -10.59
N ILE A 384 12.12 24.51 -9.69
CA ILE A 384 11.40 25.75 -9.32
C ILE A 384 12.34 26.77 -8.66
N PRO A 385 13.15 26.39 -7.64
CA PRO A 385 14.13 27.30 -7.07
C PRO A 385 15.07 27.88 -8.13
N ILE A 386 15.62 27.07 -9.03
CA ILE A 386 16.51 27.56 -10.10
C ILE A 386 15.77 28.55 -11.03
N ILE A 387 14.56 28.22 -11.47
CA ILE A 387 13.80 29.05 -12.42
C ILE A 387 13.37 30.40 -11.80
N PHE A 388 12.85 30.39 -10.58
CA PHE A 388 12.25 31.58 -9.98
C PHE A 388 13.22 32.33 -9.04
N GLN A 389 14.09 31.65 -8.30
CA GLN A 389 15.06 32.30 -7.42
C GLN A 389 16.33 32.68 -8.17
N GLU A 390 16.98 31.75 -8.87
CA GLU A 390 18.28 32.03 -9.50
C GLU A 390 18.14 32.82 -10.81
N VAL A 391 17.31 32.34 -11.74
CA VAL A 391 17.17 32.96 -13.08
C VAL A 391 16.39 34.27 -13.04
N ARG A 392 15.34 34.35 -12.21
CA ARG A 392 14.47 35.55 -12.09
C ARG A 392 14.82 36.45 -10.90
N GLY A 393 15.66 36.00 -9.95
CA GLY A 393 16.07 36.80 -8.80
C GLY A 393 14.97 37.03 -7.75
N TRP A 394 13.91 36.20 -7.72
CA TRP A 394 12.84 36.39 -6.74
C TRP A 394 13.27 35.99 -5.34
N HIS A 395 12.67 36.65 -4.34
CA HIS A 395 12.81 36.23 -2.95
C HIS A 395 12.36 34.76 -2.77
N PRO A 396 13.00 33.96 -1.90
CA PRO A 396 12.72 32.52 -1.81
C PRO A 396 11.25 32.15 -1.56
N ILE A 397 10.55 32.93 -0.72
CA ILE A 397 9.13 32.71 -0.39
C ILE A 397 8.21 32.81 -1.62
N PRO A 398 8.13 33.94 -2.35
CA PRO A 398 7.30 34.03 -3.55
C PRO A 398 7.76 33.06 -4.66
N ALA A 399 9.05 32.72 -4.72
CA ALA A 399 9.56 31.73 -5.67
C ALA A 399 9.10 30.29 -5.39
N ALA A 400 8.59 29.97 -4.20
CA ALA A 400 8.00 28.67 -3.90
C ALA A 400 6.50 28.57 -4.28
N LEU A 401 5.80 29.70 -4.44
CA LEU A 401 4.36 29.70 -4.79
C LEU A 401 4.02 28.95 -6.10
N PRO A 402 4.87 28.91 -7.14
CA PRO A 402 4.61 28.12 -8.35
C PRO A 402 4.39 26.61 -8.11
N PHE A 403 4.80 26.04 -6.96
CA PHE A 403 4.41 24.67 -6.62
C PHE A 403 2.88 24.50 -6.50
N LEU A 404 2.13 25.55 -6.13
CA LEU A 404 0.67 25.52 -6.08
C LEU A 404 0.04 25.34 -7.46
N SER A 405 0.70 25.77 -8.53
CA SER A 405 0.26 25.54 -9.91
C SER A 405 0.16 24.03 -10.23
N ILE A 406 1.04 23.21 -9.65
CA ILE A 406 0.99 21.73 -9.80
C ILE A 406 -0.27 21.17 -9.15
N ILE A 407 -0.69 21.71 -7.99
CA ILE A 407 -1.92 21.30 -7.27
C ILE A 407 -3.17 21.68 -8.08
N ILE A 408 -3.20 22.87 -8.65
CA ILE A 408 -4.28 23.32 -9.54
C ILE A 408 -4.38 22.36 -10.73
N GLY A 409 -3.26 22.04 -11.37
CA GLY A 409 -3.19 21.05 -12.44
C GLY A 409 -3.67 19.67 -12.02
N ALA A 410 -3.22 19.17 -10.87
CA ALA A 410 -3.63 17.87 -10.34
C ALA A 410 -5.14 17.83 -10.02
N SER A 411 -5.72 18.94 -9.57
CA SER A 411 -7.17 19.07 -9.33
C SER A 411 -7.96 18.97 -10.63
N ILE A 412 -7.49 19.60 -11.71
CA ILE A 412 -8.08 19.46 -13.05
C ILE A 412 -7.97 18.00 -13.52
N GLY A 413 -6.80 17.39 -13.37
CA GLY A 413 -6.58 15.97 -13.69
C GLY A 413 -7.47 15.02 -12.88
N CYS A 414 -7.76 15.34 -11.63
CA CYS A 414 -8.70 14.62 -10.78
C CYS A 414 -10.12 14.70 -11.35
N GLY A 415 -10.58 15.89 -11.74
CA GLY A 415 -11.87 16.08 -12.41
C GLY A 415 -11.99 15.25 -13.70
N ILE A 416 -10.95 15.23 -14.54
CA ILE A 416 -10.92 14.43 -15.77
C ILE A 416 -11.05 12.92 -15.46
N ASN A 417 -10.35 12.43 -14.43
CA ASN A 417 -10.41 11.03 -14.02
C ASN A 417 -11.78 10.66 -13.44
N ILE A 418 -12.39 11.53 -12.63
CA ILE A 418 -13.75 11.32 -12.10
C ILE A 418 -14.76 11.27 -13.25
N TYR A 419 -14.65 12.18 -14.23
CA TYR A 419 -15.49 12.13 -15.43
C TYR A 419 -15.33 10.82 -16.20
N ASN A 420 -14.09 10.35 -16.38
CA ASN A 420 -13.83 9.07 -17.02
C ASN A 420 -14.36 7.87 -16.22
N GLN A 421 -14.44 7.96 -14.89
CA GLN A 421 -15.01 6.90 -14.05
C GLN A 421 -16.47 6.62 -14.40
N PHE A 422 -17.27 7.66 -14.69
CA PHE A 422 -18.66 7.46 -15.12
C PHE A 422 -18.74 6.70 -16.44
N ARG A 423 -17.83 7.02 -17.39
CA ARG A 423 -17.73 6.29 -18.67
C ARG A 423 -17.28 4.84 -18.46
N TYR A 424 -16.31 4.61 -17.56
CA TYR A 424 -15.84 3.29 -17.20
C TYR A 424 -16.96 2.44 -16.60
N ASN A 425 -17.76 3.00 -15.68
CA ASN A 425 -18.87 2.28 -15.06
C ASN A 425 -19.90 1.80 -16.09
N LYS A 426 -20.19 2.61 -17.12
CA LYS A 426 -21.06 2.18 -18.23
C LYS A 426 -20.49 0.98 -18.99
N ALA A 427 -19.19 0.98 -19.27
CA ALA A 427 -18.51 -0.13 -19.94
C ALA A 427 -18.41 -1.39 -19.04
N TYR A 428 -18.21 -1.20 -17.74
CA TYR A 428 -18.15 -2.27 -16.74
C TYR A 428 -19.48 -3.04 -16.64
N TYR A 429 -20.61 -2.32 -16.58
CA TYR A 429 -21.93 -2.96 -16.57
C TYR A 429 -22.24 -3.62 -17.92
N ALA A 430 -21.85 -2.99 -19.04
CA ALA A 430 -22.02 -3.58 -20.38
C ALA A 430 -21.20 -4.87 -20.58
N ALA A 431 -20.06 -5.01 -19.89
CA ALA A 431 -19.20 -6.19 -19.92
C ALA A 431 -19.62 -7.30 -18.93
N GLY A 432 -20.80 -7.18 -18.29
CA GLY A 432 -21.29 -8.17 -17.33
C GLY A 432 -20.52 -8.18 -16.02
N ASN A 433 -20.20 -7.01 -15.47
CA ASN A 433 -19.45 -6.83 -14.21
C ASN A 433 -18.00 -7.34 -14.25
N LYS A 434 -17.38 -7.33 -15.43
CA LYS A 434 -15.94 -7.63 -15.59
C LYS A 434 -15.15 -6.34 -15.75
N ALA A 435 -13.97 -6.30 -15.16
CA ALA A 435 -13.07 -5.15 -15.30
C ALA A 435 -12.59 -5.01 -16.76
N VAL A 436 -12.61 -3.78 -17.28
CA VAL A 436 -12.14 -3.45 -18.63
C VAL A 436 -10.99 -2.44 -18.52
N PRO A 437 -9.75 -2.90 -18.27
CA PRO A 437 -8.60 -2.04 -18.01
C PRO A 437 -8.39 -0.94 -19.07
N GLU A 438 -8.67 -1.24 -20.34
CA GLU A 438 -8.42 -0.36 -21.47
C GLU A 438 -9.26 0.94 -21.41
N MET A 439 -10.44 0.89 -20.79
CA MET A 439 -11.30 2.07 -20.58
C MET A 439 -10.76 3.04 -19.51
N ARG A 440 -9.67 2.67 -18.81
CA ARG A 440 -8.95 3.55 -17.88
C ARG A 440 -7.96 4.48 -18.59
N LEU A 441 -7.55 4.17 -19.82
CA LEU A 441 -6.48 4.85 -20.55
C LEU A 441 -6.85 6.18 -21.24
N PRO A 442 -8.11 6.52 -21.59
CA PRO A 442 -8.40 7.77 -22.29
C PRO A 442 -7.90 9.05 -21.61
N PRO A 443 -8.01 9.23 -20.27
CA PRO A 443 -7.40 10.37 -19.58
C PRO A 443 -5.88 10.44 -19.74
N MET A 444 -5.21 9.28 -19.73
CA MET A 444 -3.76 9.18 -19.89
C MET A 444 -3.30 9.57 -21.30
N MET A 445 -4.12 9.30 -22.33
CA MET A 445 -3.83 9.70 -23.71
C MET A 445 -3.85 11.23 -23.87
N ILE A 446 -4.77 11.93 -23.20
CA ILE A 446 -4.80 13.40 -23.20
C ILE A 446 -3.66 13.93 -22.32
N GLY A 447 -3.49 13.31 -21.15
CA GLY A 447 -2.45 13.64 -20.19
C GLY A 447 -1.04 13.58 -20.77
N SER A 448 -0.75 12.62 -21.66
CA SER A 448 0.57 12.47 -22.27
C SER A 448 0.98 13.66 -23.13
N PHE A 449 0.05 14.23 -23.91
CA PHE A 449 0.33 15.43 -24.71
C PHE A 449 0.51 16.65 -23.82
N LEU A 450 -0.36 16.84 -22.82
CA LEU A 450 -0.26 17.94 -21.87
C LEU A 450 1.06 17.89 -21.08
N PHE A 451 1.45 16.70 -20.62
CA PHE A 451 2.68 16.48 -19.88
C PHE A 451 3.91 16.79 -20.75
N CYS A 452 3.94 16.31 -21.99
CA CYS A 452 5.02 16.62 -22.92
C CYS A 452 5.13 18.12 -23.23
N ALA A 453 4.00 18.76 -23.60
CA ALA A 453 3.94 20.18 -23.89
C ALA A 453 4.37 21.04 -22.67
N SER A 454 4.06 20.59 -21.45
CA SER A 454 4.46 21.28 -20.22
C SER A 454 5.98 21.44 -20.10
N GLN A 455 6.76 20.42 -20.46
CA GLN A 455 8.22 20.44 -20.34
C GLN A 455 8.84 21.49 -21.26
N PHE A 456 8.39 21.53 -22.52
CA PHE A 456 8.83 22.54 -23.47
C PHE A 456 8.38 23.94 -23.05
N LEU A 457 7.14 24.10 -22.58
CA LEU A 457 6.62 25.39 -22.14
C LEU A 457 7.43 25.93 -20.94
N ILE A 458 7.65 25.12 -19.90
CA ILE A 458 8.45 25.53 -18.73
C ILE A 458 9.89 25.86 -19.14
N GLY A 459 10.50 25.02 -19.97
CA GLY A 459 11.87 25.20 -20.44
C GLY A 459 12.11 26.56 -21.09
N TRP A 460 11.33 26.86 -22.13
CA TRP A 460 11.54 28.02 -22.98
C TRP A 460 10.91 29.32 -22.44
N THR A 461 10.07 29.23 -21.40
CA THR A 461 9.46 30.41 -20.72
C THR A 461 10.03 30.67 -19.32
N SER A 462 11.15 30.03 -19.00
CA SER A 462 11.84 30.24 -17.72
C SER A 462 12.57 31.59 -17.63
N GLY A 463 12.92 32.20 -18.77
CA GLY A 463 13.73 33.42 -18.81
C GLY A 463 13.03 34.69 -18.28
N PRO A 464 13.80 35.67 -17.76
CA PRO A 464 13.26 36.88 -17.14
C PRO A 464 12.47 37.78 -18.10
N MET A 465 12.77 37.72 -19.41
CA MET A 465 12.05 38.48 -20.45
C MET A 465 10.62 37.97 -20.69
N THR A 466 10.30 36.73 -20.30
CA THR A 466 8.98 36.15 -20.48
C THR A 466 8.13 36.33 -19.21
N SER A 467 6.82 36.49 -19.37
CA SER A 467 5.90 36.63 -18.24
C SER A 467 5.99 35.42 -17.30
N TRP A 468 5.96 35.66 -15.99
CA TRP A 468 5.96 34.60 -14.97
C TRP A 468 4.74 33.68 -15.06
N VAL A 469 3.66 34.13 -15.70
CA VAL A 469 2.44 33.33 -15.89
C VAL A 469 2.68 32.15 -16.82
N ALA A 470 3.54 32.30 -17.83
CA ALA A 470 3.79 31.26 -18.82
C ALA A 470 4.39 29.96 -18.22
N PRO A 471 5.47 30.00 -17.40
CA PRO A 471 5.97 28.80 -16.74
C PRO A 471 4.97 28.25 -15.72
N CYS A 472 4.16 29.08 -15.06
CA CYS A 472 3.09 28.62 -14.17
C CYS A 472 1.98 27.85 -14.91
N ILE A 473 1.59 28.29 -16.12
CA ILE A 473 0.67 27.53 -16.99
C ILE A 473 1.31 26.18 -17.36
N GLY A 474 2.61 26.17 -17.66
CA GLY A 474 3.36 24.94 -17.85
C GLY A 474 3.26 24.01 -16.64
N LEU A 475 3.40 24.53 -15.42
CA LEU A 475 3.26 23.72 -14.19
C LEU A 475 1.84 23.18 -13.97
N ILE A 476 0.81 23.93 -14.38
CA ILE A 476 -0.59 23.44 -14.37
C ILE A 476 -0.74 22.27 -15.36
N MET A 477 -0.19 22.40 -16.57
CA MET A 477 -0.20 21.32 -17.57
C MET A 477 0.59 20.09 -17.09
N LEU A 478 1.73 20.30 -16.44
CA LEU A 478 2.55 19.26 -15.83
C LEU A 478 1.75 18.51 -14.76
N GLY A 479 1.11 19.22 -13.82
CA GLY A 479 0.28 18.62 -12.78
C GLY A 479 -0.92 17.84 -13.34
N THR A 480 -1.57 18.37 -14.37
CA THR A 480 -2.71 17.70 -15.04
C THR A 480 -2.27 16.41 -15.74
N GLY A 481 -1.18 16.47 -16.50
CA GLY A 481 -0.61 15.32 -17.19
C GLY A 481 -0.09 14.26 -16.22
N PHE A 482 0.66 14.69 -15.20
CA PHE A 482 1.17 13.82 -14.14
C PHE A 482 0.03 13.04 -13.48
N PHE A 483 -1.01 13.74 -13.01
CA PHE A 483 -2.12 13.11 -12.28
C PHE A 483 -2.89 12.10 -13.13
N THR A 484 -3.20 12.45 -14.38
CA THR A 484 -3.94 11.57 -15.30
C THR A 484 -3.15 10.33 -15.68
N ILE A 485 -1.86 10.47 -15.99
CA ILE A 485 -0.95 9.35 -16.31
C ILE A 485 -0.76 8.44 -15.10
N PHE A 486 -0.40 9.02 -13.95
CA PHE A 486 -0.10 8.28 -12.74
C PHE A 486 -1.30 7.47 -12.26
N GLN A 487 -2.49 8.07 -12.27
CA GLN A 487 -3.71 7.43 -11.82
C GLN A 487 -4.19 6.32 -12.77
N ALA A 488 -4.10 6.55 -14.08
CA ALA A 488 -4.46 5.54 -15.07
C ALA A 488 -3.52 4.33 -14.97
N ALA A 489 -2.21 4.55 -14.77
CA ALA A 489 -1.24 3.49 -14.63
C ALA A 489 -1.50 2.59 -13.41
N LEU A 490 -1.79 3.18 -12.25
CA LEU A 490 -2.14 2.42 -11.05
C LEU A 490 -3.41 1.60 -11.25
N ASN A 491 -4.48 2.20 -11.75
CA ASN A 491 -5.75 1.49 -12.00
C ASN A 491 -5.58 0.38 -13.03
N TYR A 492 -4.84 0.63 -14.11
CA TYR A 492 -4.57 -0.36 -15.15
C TYR A 492 -3.80 -1.57 -14.61
N LEU A 493 -2.79 -1.36 -13.75
CA LEU A 493 -2.04 -2.44 -13.10
C LEU A 493 -2.93 -3.28 -12.18
N VAL A 494 -3.77 -2.65 -11.37
CA VAL A 494 -4.70 -3.34 -10.47
C VAL A 494 -5.75 -4.14 -11.26
N ASP A 495 -6.29 -3.54 -12.32
CA ASP A 495 -7.30 -4.18 -13.17
C ASP A 495 -6.68 -5.25 -14.10
N THR A 496 -5.37 -5.22 -14.36
CA THR A 496 -4.68 -6.24 -15.20
C THR A 496 -4.20 -7.44 -14.38
N PHE A 497 -3.68 -7.20 -13.17
CA PHE A 497 -3.10 -8.22 -12.31
C PHE A 497 -4.01 -8.52 -11.11
N HIS A 498 -5.28 -8.89 -11.33
CA HIS A 498 -6.28 -9.06 -10.26
C HIS A 498 -5.79 -9.84 -9.03
N VAL A 499 -5.19 -11.03 -9.24
CA VAL A 499 -4.69 -11.90 -8.16
C VAL A 499 -3.40 -11.36 -7.52
N TYR A 500 -2.60 -10.63 -8.28
CA TYR A 500 -1.26 -10.16 -7.89
C TYR A 500 -1.16 -8.63 -7.81
N ALA A 501 -2.28 -7.94 -7.58
CA ALA A 501 -2.37 -6.48 -7.69
C ALA A 501 -1.45 -5.77 -6.69
N ALA A 502 -1.37 -6.27 -5.45
CA ALA A 502 -0.47 -5.73 -4.43
C ALA A 502 1.01 -5.83 -4.84
N SER A 503 1.40 -6.96 -5.46
CA SER A 503 2.77 -7.16 -5.97
C SER A 503 3.08 -6.24 -7.15
N ALA A 504 2.13 -6.03 -8.06
CA ALA A 504 2.27 -5.12 -9.19
C ALA A 504 2.38 -3.65 -8.74
N ILE A 505 1.57 -3.22 -7.76
CA ILE A 505 1.67 -1.88 -7.16
C ILE A 505 2.99 -1.70 -6.42
N GLY A 506 3.45 -2.73 -5.70
CA GLY A 506 4.74 -2.75 -5.02
C GLY A 506 5.90 -2.58 -6.00
N ALA A 507 5.92 -3.34 -7.09
CA ALA A 507 6.88 -3.20 -8.17
C ALA A 507 6.86 -1.78 -8.79
N ASN A 508 5.65 -1.26 -9.03
CA ASN A 508 5.49 0.08 -9.57
C ASN A 508 6.05 1.15 -8.62
N THR A 509 5.79 1.02 -7.32
CA THR A 509 6.30 1.94 -6.31
C THR A 509 7.82 1.86 -6.18
N PHE A 510 8.38 0.65 -6.21
CA PHE A 510 9.83 0.46 -6.16
C PHE A 510 10.56 1.15 -7.33
N LEU A 511 10.22 0.83 -8.58
CA LEU A 511 10.91 1.42 -9.73
C LEU A 511 10.71 2.95 -9.78
N ARG A 512 9.49 3.39 -9.47
CA ARG A 512 9.13 4.81 -9.43
C ARG A 512 9.96 5.60 -8.44
N SER A 513 10.07 5.10 -7.21
CA SER A 513 10.84 5.75 -6.16
C SER A 513 12.33 5.74 -6.47
N CYS A 514 12.86 4.66 -7.08
CA CYS A 514 14.24 4.62 -7.55
C CYS A 514 14.51 5.72 -8.60
N VAL A 515 13.67 5.85 -9.63
CA VAL A 515 13.81 6.91 -10.64
C VAL A 515 13.69 8.30 -10.02
N ALA A 516 12.70 8.51 -9.14
CA ALA A 516 12.50 9.78 -8.45
C ALA A 516 13.61 10.12 -7.46
N SER A 517 14.33 9.13 -6.92
CA SER A 517 15.48 9.37 -6.06
C SER A 517 16.67 9.95 -6.83
N VAL A 518 16.88 9.53 -8.08
CA VAL A 518 18.04 9.93 -8.88
C VAL A 518 17.84 11.30 -9.54
N LEU A 519 16.65 11.59 -10.07
CA LEU A 519 16.42 12.81 -10.86
C LEU A 519 16.74 14.14 -10.14
N PRO A 520 16.45 14.33 -8.84
CA PRO A 520 16.84 15.53 -8.10
C PRO A 520 18.34 15.84 -8.14
N LEU A 521 19.20 14.81 -8.16
CA LEU A 521 20.67 14.99 -8.22
C LEU A 521 21.14 15.50 -9.58
N VAL A 522 20.38 15.22 -10.64
CA VAL A 522 20.73 15.57 -12.02
C VAL A 522 20.36 17.02 -12.33
N VAL A 523 19.37 17.60 -11.63
CA VAL A 523 18.78 18.91 -11.98
C VAL A 523 19.80 20.05 -11.95
N GLY A 524 20.57 20.18 -10.86
CA GLY A 524 21.55 21.25 -10.71
C GLY A 524 22.57 21.25 -11.85
N PRO A 525 23.34 20.16 -12.04
CA PRO A 525 24.29 20.05 -13.15
C PRO A 525 23.64 20.22 -14.53
N LEU A 526 22.42 19.71 -14.74
CA LEU A 526 21.72 19.83 -16.01
C LEU A 526 21.38 21.29 -16.34
N TYR A 527 20.81 22.03 -15.39
CA TYR A 527 20.33 23.38 -15.63
C TYR A 527 21.45 24.42 -15.58
N HIS A 528 22.45 24.25 -14.73
CA HIS A 528 23.59 25.16 -14.66
C HIS A 528 24.53 25.03 -15.88
N ASN A 529 24.71 23.82 -16.44
CA ASN A 529 25.59 23.62 -17.59
C ASN A 529 24.90 23.83 -18.94
N LEU A 530 23.66 23.38 -19.09
CA LEU A 530 22.95 23.39 -20.39
C LEU A 530 21.89 24.50 -20.48
N GLY A 531 21.51 25.09 -19.35
CA GLY A 531 20.38 26.00 -19.24
C GLY A 531 19.04 25.28 -19.09
N VAL A 532 18.06 25.99 -18.54
CA VAL A 532 16.72 25.45 -18.24
C VAL A 532 15.95 25.02 -19.50
N GLY A 533 16.08 25.78 -20.60
CA GLY A 533 15.41 25.50 -21.88
C GLY A 533 15.81 24.17 -22.49
N PRO A 534 17.09 23.99 -22.86
CA PRO A 534 17.60 22.72 -23.35
C PRO A 534 17.43 21.57 -22.33
N GLY A 535 17.66 21.82 -21.03
CA GLY A 535 17.48 20.82 -19.98
C GLY A 535 16.05 20.25 -19.93
N SER A 536 15.04 21.13 -19.93
CA SER A 536 13.63 20.73 -19.99
C SER A 536 13.24 20.14 -21.36
N SER A 537 13.96 20.46 -22.43
CA SER A 537 13.71 19.88 -23.77
C SER A 537 14.14 18.41 -23.84
N ILE A 538 15.17 18.01 -23.08
CA ILE A 538 15.58 16.59 -22.97
C ILE A 538 14.48 15.77 -22.29
N THR A 539 13.96 16.26 -21.16
CA THR A 539 12.84 15.59 -20.47
C THR A 539 11.56 15.62 -21.32
N GLY A 540 11.28 16.72 -22.03
CA GLY A 540 10.20 16.81 -23.01
C GLY A 540 10.34 15.80 -24.16
N GLY A 541 11.55 15.58 -24.67
CA GLY A 541 11.82 14.58 -25.70
C GLY A 541 11.55 13.15 -25.22
N VAL A 542 11.97 12.81 -24.00
CA VAL A 542 11.64 11.50 -23.40
C VAL A 542 10.14 11.37 -23.16
N ALA A 543 9.47 12.44 -22.71
CA ALA A 543 8.01 12.45 -22.57
C ALA A 543 7.32 12.20 -23.93
N ALA A 544 7.82 12.79 -25.02
CA ALA A 544 7.29 12.58 -26.37
C ALA A 544 7.41 11.12 -26.83
N LEU A 545 8.53 10.46 -26.53
CA LEU A 545 8.72 9.03 -26.83
C LEU A 545 7.75 8.11 -26.07
N LEU A 546 7.23 8.56 -24.93
CA LEU A 546 6.27 7.81 -24.11
C LEU A 546 4.80 8.09 -24.50
N ILE A 547 4.52 9.07 -25.37
CA ILE A 547 3.15 9.37 -25.86
C ILE A 547 2.48 8.15 -26.51
N PRO A 548 3.15 7.34 -27.37
CA PRO A 548 2.51 6.21 -28.02
C PRO A 548 2.10 5.08 -27.08
N VAL A 549 2.68 5.00 -25.87
CA VAL A 549 2.46 3.90 -24.91
C VAL A 549 0.97 3.70 -24.56
N PRO A 550 0.23 4.73 -24.09
CA PRO A 550 -1.20 4.56 -23.79
C PRO A 550 -2.04 4.20 -25.02
N PHE A 551 -1.69 4.70 -26.21
CA PHE A 551 -2.38 4.35 -27.46
C PHE A 551 -2.16 2.89 -27.84
N ALA A 552 -0.92 2.41 -27.71
CA ALA A 552 -0.58 1.02 -27.97
C ALA A 552 -1.33 0.08 -27.01
N PHE A 553 -1.42 0.41 -25.72
CA PHE A 553 -2.20 -0.39 -24.76
C PHE A 553 -3.71 -0.29 -24.96
N TYR A 554 -4.23 0.84 -25.45
CA TYR A 554 -5.65 0.96 -25.76
C TYR A 554 -6.06 0.05 -26.93
N ILE A 555 -5.22 -0.05 -27.97
CA ILE A 555 -5.51 -0.86 -29.17
C ILE A 555 -5.14 -2.33 -28.97
N TYR A 556 -3.95 -2.60 -28.43
CA TYR A 556 -3.37 -3.95 -28.35
C TYR A 556 -3.44 -4.58 -26.95
N GLY A 557 -3.95 -3.87 -25.94
CA GLY A 557 -3.96 -4.32 -24.54
C GLY A 557 -4.56 -5.71 -24.35
N ALA A 558 -5.72 -5.97 -24.95
CA ALA A 558 -6.38 -7.27 -24.85
C ALA A 558 -5.52 -8.43 -25.40
N LYS A 559 -4.82 -8.20 -26.52
CA LYS A 559 -3.94 -9.19 -27.16
C LYS A 559 -2.64 -9.40 -26.38
N LEU A 560 -2.09 -8.33 -25.80
CA LEU A 560 -0.92 -8.39 -24.94
C LEU A 560 -1.24 -9.12 -23.62
N ARG A 561 -2.44 -8.93 -23.06
CA ARG A 561 -2.88 -9.61 -21.83
C ARG A 561 -3.16 -11.10 -22.03
N SER A 562 -3.69 -11.52 -23.19
CA SER A 562 -3.89 -12.94 -23.47
C SER A 562 -2.58 -13.70 -23.71
N ALA A 563 -1.52 -13.00 -24.11
CA ALA A 563 -0.19 -13.58 -24.32
C ALA A 563 0.62 -13.73 -23.01
N SER A 564 0.26 -13.01 -21.94
CA SER A 564 1.00 -13.03 -20.68
C SER A 564 0.36 -13.99 -19.67
N GLY A 565 1.12 -15.01 -19.24
CA GLY A 565 0.66 -16.02 -18.28
C GLY A 565 0.30 -15.48 -16.89
N TRP A 566 0.70 -14.24 -16.58
CA TRP A 566 0.39 -13.56 -15.31
C TRP A 566 -0.90 -12.73 -15.36
N SER A 567 -1.36 -12.33 -16.55
CA SER A 567 -2.58 -11.52 -16.75
C SER A 567 -3.76 -12.34 -17.25
N SER A 568 -3.51 -13.50 -17.86
CA SER A 568 -4.56 -14.48 -18.10
C SER A 568 -4.92 -15.12 -16.76
N GLY A 569 -6.05 -14.71 -16.20
CA GLY A 569 -6.73 -15.44 -15.12
C GLY A 569 -7.20 -16.81 -15.61
N LYS A 570 -6.26 -17.71 -15.93
CA LYS A 570 -6.52 -19.14 -15.88
C LYS A 570 -6.66 -19.46 -14.39
N ILE A 571 -7.89 -19.31 -13.91
CA ILE A 571 -8.39 -19.95 -12.70
C ILE A 571 -8.28 -21.46 -12.92
#